data_AF-A0AAN6I2W1-F1
#
_entry.id   AF-A0AAN6I2W1-F1
#
_cell.length_a   1.000
_cell.length_b   1.000
_cell.length_c   1.000
_cell.angle_alpha   90.00
_cell.angle_beta   90.00
_cell.angle_gamma   90.00
#
_symmetry.space_group_name_H-M   'P 1'
#
loop_
_entity.id
_entity.type
_entity.pdbx_description
1 polymer ?
#
loop_
_entity_poly.entity_id
_entity_poly.type
_entity_poly.pdbx_seq_one_letter_code
_entity_poly.pdbx_strand_id
1 'polypeptide(L)'
;MTEVIIRIMKDFLTKRGLSLNDNKTKVIDTMSESGNFTFLGVSFYRTSTKKGLKLGNTKLSIKDTIVLKEADPKKVKEFKLKIKNLIRSNLHLNLPSMISLLNPILRG
;
A
#
# COMPACT_ATOMS: atom_id res chain seq x y z
N MET A 1 -18.17 -8.15 17.76
CA MET A 1 -18.69 -7.78 16.41
C MET A 1 -17.79 -8.32 15.30
N THR A 2 -16.47 -8.09 15.34
CA THR A 2 -15.51 -8.57 14.33
C THR A 2 -15.49 -10.08 14.12
N GLU A 3 -15.55 -10.87 15.20
CA GLU A 3 -15.58 -12.34 15.13
C GLU A 3 -16.83 -12.87 14.39
N VAL A 4 -17.96 -12.18 14.54
CA VAL A 4 -19.22 -12.51 13.85
C VAL A 4 -19.06 -12.29 12.34
N ILE A 5 -18.45 -11.17 11.95
CA ILE A 5 -18.19 -10.85 10.53
C ILE A 5 -17.25 -11.88 9.91
N ILE A 6 -16.17 -12.25 10.61
CA ILE A 6 -15.23 -13.29 10.12
C ILE A 6 -15.95 -14.62 9.94
N ARG A 7 -16.81 -15.02 10.87
CA ARG A 7 -17.58 -16.26 10.75
C ARG A 7 -18.50 -16.24 9.54
N ILE A 8 -19.28 -15.16 9.36
CA ILE A 8 -20.17 -15.00 8.20
C ILE A 8 -19.38 -15.06 6.88
N MET A 9 -18.23 -14.39 6.82
CA MET A 9 -17.34 -14.41 5.65
C MET A 9 -16.79 -15.82 5.38
N LYS A 10 -16.34 -16.54 6.42
CA LYS A 10 -15.86 -17.92 6.29
C LYS A 10 -16.96 -18.82 5.75
N ASP A 11 -18.16 -18.79 6.33
CA ASP A 11 -19.30 -19.60 5.88
C ASP A 11 -19.68 -19.30 4.43
N PHE A 12 -19.67 -18.02 4.05
CA PHE A 12 -19.96 -17.57 2.67
C PHE A 12 -18.92 -18.06 1.66
N LEU A 13 -17.64 -18.04 2.03
CA LEU A 13 -16.53 -18.50 1.18
C LEU A 13 -16.48 -20.02 1.08
N THR A 14 -16.70 -20.74 2.19
CA THR A 14 -16.70 -22.21 2.21
C THR A 14 -17.81 -22.78 1.33
N LYS A 15 -19.00 -22.16 1.30
CA LYS A 15 -20.08 -22.51 0.36
C LYS A 15 -19.68 -22.40 -1.12
N ARG A 16 -18.59 -21.68 -1.43
CA ARG A 16 -18.04 -21.48 -2.79
C ARG A 16 -16.72 -22.24 -3.01
N GLY A 17 -16.31 -23.10 -2.08
CA GLY A 17 -15.04 -23.82 -2.15
C GLY A 17 -13.82 -22.92 -1.92
N LEU A 18 -14.00 -21.75 -1.32
CA LEU A 18 -12.92 -20.80 -1.00
C LEU A 18 -12.64 -20.79 0.50
N SER A 19 -11.41 -20.43 0.88
CA SER A 19 -10.99 -20.23 2.26
C SER A 19 -10.20 -18.94 2.42
N LEU A 20 -10.28 -18.34 3.61
CA LEU A 20 -9.43 -17.22 3.98
C LEU A 20 -8.00 -17.71 4.22
N ASN A 21 -7.02 -16.91 3.82
CA ASN A 21 -5.62 -17.19 4.09
C ASN A 21 -5.24 -16.56 5.43
N ASP A 22 -5.06 -17.38 6.47
CA ASP A 22 -4.79 -16.90 7.83
C ASP A 22 -3.48 -16.09 7.96
N ASN A 23 -2.53 -16.29 7.05
CA ASN A 23 -1.28 -15.51 7.04
C ASN A 23 -1.46 -14.12 6.43
N LYS A 24 -2.39 -13.96 5.48
CA LYS A 24 -2.65 -12.70 4.76
C LYS A 24 -3.78 -11.89 5.37
N THR A 25 -4.79 -12.53 5.94
CA THR A 25 -5.96 -11.88 6.51
C THR A 25 -5.72 -11.59 7.98
N LYS A 26 -5.80 -10.31 8.37
CA LYS A 26 -5.63 -9.88 9.76
C LYS A 26 -6.66 -8.80 10.09
N VAL A 27 -7.16 -8.82 11.32
CA VAL A 27 -7.91 -7.70 11.88
C VAL A 27 -6.91 -6.68 12.37
N ILE A 28 -7.06 -5.43 11.90
CA ILE A 28 -6.16 -4.35 12.25
C ILE A 28 -6.99 -3.25 12.90
N ASP A 29 -6.62 -2.87 14.11
CA ASP A 29 -7.19 -1.69 14.76
C ASP A 29 -6.48 -0.45 14.21
N THR A 30 -7.13 0.24 13.26
CA THR A 30 -6.62 1.47 12.64
C THR A 30 -6.47 2.63 13.62
N MET A 31 -7.08 2.53 14.81
CA MET A 31 -6.94 3.50 15.89
C MET A 31 -5.77 3.16 16.81
N SER A 32 -5.06 2.06 16.65
CA SER A 32 -3.83 1.76 17.40
C SER A 32 -2.59 2.39 16.73
N GLU A 33 -1.52 2.68 17.49
CA GLU A 33 -0.25 3.17 16.92
C GLU A 33 0.40 2.17 15.96
N SER A 34 0.13 0.87 16.14
CA SER A 34 0.58 -0.21 15.27
C SER A 34 -0.43 -0.58 14.18
N GLY A 35 -1.52 0.18 14.05
CA GLY A 35 -2.68 -0.04 13.17
C GLY A 35 -2.44 0.19 11.68
N ASN A 36 -1.24 -0.14 11.20
CA ASN A 36 -0.83 0.11 9.82
C ASN A 36 -1.22 -1.07 8.94
N PHE A 37 -1.71 -0.79 7.74
CA PHE A 37 -2.07 -1.83 6.77
C PHE A 37 -1.76 -1.42 5.35
N THR A 38 -1.56 -2.41 4.49
CA THR A 38 -1.35 -2.20 3.06
C THR A 38 -2.56 -2.70 2.29
N PHE A 39 -3.08 -1.87 1.39
CA PHE A 39 -4.16 -2.22 0.49
C PHE A 39 -3.83 -1.74 -0.92
N LEU A 40 -3.89 -2.66 -1.89
CA LEU A 40 -3.59 -2.40 -3.30
C LEU A 40 -2.23 -1.71 -3.57
N GLY A 41 -1.21 -2.05 -2.77
CA GLY A 41 0.14 -1.48 -2.92
C GLY A 41 0.32 -0.10 -2.29
N VAL A 42 -0.67 0.39 -1.56
CA VAL A 42 -0.61 1.64 -0.78
C VAL A 42 -0.63 1.30 0.70
N SER A 43 0.25 1.92 1.48
CA SER A 43 0.30 1.74 2.93
C SER A 43 -0.39 2.89 3.66
N PHE A 44 -1.30 2.52 4.56
CA PHE A 44 -2.09 3.39 5.40
C PHE A 44 -1.53 3.39 6.81
N TYR A 45 -1.37 4.58 7.37
CA TYR A 45 -0.82 4.77 8.71
C TYR A 45 -1.70 5.75 9.49
N ARG A 46 -1.79 5.53 10.80
CA ARG A 46 -2.32 6.55 11.71
C ARG A 46 -1.29 7.67 11.84
N THR A 47 -1.72 8.91 11.64
CA THR A 47 -0.90 10.07 12.03
C THR A 47 -1.60 10.80 13.16
N SER A 48 -0.88 10.98 14.27
CA SER A 48 -1.31 11.91 15.33
C SER A 48 -0.72 13.28 15.01
N THR A 49 -1.29 13.99 14.04
CA THR A 49 -0.90 15.37 13.81
C THR A 49 -1.50 16.25 14.90
N LYS A 50 -0.74 16.48 15.98
CA LYS A 50 -1.00 17.62 16.89
C LYS A 50 -0.88 18.98 16.18
N LYS A 51 -0.31 19.00 14.96
CA LYS A 51 -0.26 20.18 14.10
C LYS A 51 -1.56 20.26 13.29
N GLY A 52 -2.47 21.12 13.73
CA GLY A 52 -3.68 21.43 13.00
C GLY A 52 -3.37 21.89 11.56
N LEU A 53 -4.16 21.41 10.61
CA LEU A 53 -4.11 21.89 9.24
C LEU A 53 -4.64 23.33 9.24
N LYS A 54 -3.82 24.30 8.83
CA LYS A 54 -4.30 25.67 8.59
C LYS A 54 -4.92 25.70 7.20
N LEU A 55 -6.23 25.85 7.13
CA LEU A 55 -6.95 26.15 5.89
C LEU A 55 -7.42 27.60 6.01
N GLY A 56 -6.56 28.55 5.60
CA GLY A 56 -6.79 29.98 5.87
C GLY A 56 -6.67 30.33 7.36
N ASN A 57 -7.62 31.10 7.90
CA ASN A 57 -7.63 31.55 9.31
C ASN A 57 -8.19 30.53 10.30
N THR A 58 -8.69 29.38 9.84
CA THR A 58 -9.23 28.31 10.68
C THR A 58 -8.18 27.23 10.93
N LYS A 59 -7.90 26.98 12.21
CA LYS A 59 -7.03 25.90 12.68
C LYS A 59 -7.89 24.67 12.96
N LEU A 60 -7.99 23.76 12.00
CA LEU A 60 -8.68 22.48 12.20
C LEU A 60 -7.80 21.59 13.09
N SER A 61 -8.26 21.27 14.30
CA SER A 61 -7.61 20.22 15.11
C SER A 61 -7.96 18.87 14.48
N ILE A 62 -7.04 18.34 13.70
CA ILE A 62 -7.18 17.00 13.14
C ILE A 62 -6.80 16.01 14.25
N LYS A 63 -7.79 15.61 15.05
CA LYS A 63 -7.67 14.44 15.91
C LYS A 63 -7.87 13.21 15.03
N ASP A 64 -6.82 12.41 14.89
CA ASP A 64 -6.85 11.03 14.37
C ASP A 64 -7.45 10.86 12.96
N THR A 65 -6.66 11.21 11.94
CA THR A 65 -6.93 10.75 10.57
C THR A 65 -6.01 9.61 10.19
N ILE A 66 -6.57 8.64 9.47
CA ILE A 66 -5.80 7.73 8.64
C ILE A 66 -5.28 8.55 7.47
N VAL A 67 -3.97 8.69 7.37
CA VAL A 67 -3.35 9.41 6.25
C VAL A 67 -2.74 8.39 5.30
N LEU A 68 -3.07 8.57 4.02
CA LEU A 68 -2.45 7.87 2.91
C LEU A 68 -1.02 8.39 2.84
N LYS A 69 -0.05 7.57 3.26
CA LYS A 69 1.31 8.08 3.43
C LYS A 69 2.15 7.76 2.21
N GLU A 70 2.29 6.49 1.83
CA GLU A 70 3.33 6.11 0.86
C GLU A 70 2.97 4.81 0.12
N ALA A 71 3.63 4.60 -1.03
CA ALA A 71 3.64 3.31 -1.71
C ALA A 71 4.22 2.22 -0.79
N ASP A 72 3.71 0.99 -0.89
CA ASP A 72 4.21 -0.15 -0.12
C ASP A 72 5.73 -0.32 -0.36
N PRO A 73 6.57 -0.30 0.70
CA PRO A 73 8.01 -0.48 0.56
C PRO A 73 8.41 -1.75 -0.19
N LYS A 74 7.62 -2.83 -0.09
CA LYS A 74 7.85 -4.06 -0.87
C LYS A 74 7.65 -3.82 -2.36
N LYS A 75 6.60 -3.10 -2.74
CA LYS A 75 6.33 -2.72 -4.14
C LYS A 75 7.38 -1.77 -4.69
N VAL A 76 7.86 -0.83 -3.89
CA VAL A 76 9.00 0.03 -4.26
C VAL A 76 10.26 -0.82 -4.51
N LYS A 77 10.54 -1.80 -3.65
CA LYS A 77 11.70 -2.70 -3.81
C LYS A 77 11.57 -3.59 -5.05
N GLU A 78 10.39 -4.18 -5.29
CA GLU A 78 10.08 -4.96 -6.49
C GLU A 78 10.28 -4.12 -7.76
N PHE A 79 9.80 -2.87 -7.77
CA PHE A 79 9.96 -1.96 -8.89
C PHE A 79 11.44 -1.62 -9.16
N LYS A 80 12.20 -1.26 -8.11
CA LYS A 80 13.66 -1.01 -8.24
C LYS A 80 14.40 -2.23 -8.80
N LEU A 81 14.04 -3.43 -8.37
CA LEU A 81 14.65 -4.67 -8.84
C LEU A 81 14.29 -4.95 -10.30
N LYS A 82 13.04 -4.68 -10.71
CA LYS A 82 12.60 -4.75 -12.11
C LYS A 82 13.43 -3.83 -13.00
N ILE A 83 13.60 -2.56 -12.62
CA ILE A 83 14.44 -1.59 -13.36
C ILE A 83 15.89 -2.09 -13.44
N LYS A 84 16.45 -2.55 -12.33
CA LYS A 84 17.83 -3.05 -12.28
C LYS A 84 18.04 -4.25 -13.21
N ASN A 85 17.10 -5.19 -13.22
CA ASN A 85 17.18 -6.38 -14.08
C ASN A 85 17.02 -6.02 -15.55
N LEU A 86 16.14 -5.07 -15.87
CA LEU A 86 15.94 -4.57 -17.24
C LEU A 86 17.22 -3.93 -17.79
N ILE A 87 17.90 -3.10 -17.00
CA ILE A 87 19.18 -2.50 -17.40
C ILE A 87 20.22 -3.59 -17.62
N ARG A 88 20.33 -4.55 -16.71
CA ARG A 88 21.31 -5.65 -16.79
C ARG A 88 21.12 -6.54 -18.01
N SER A 89 19.87 -6.83 -18.39
CA SER A 89 19.58 -7.66 -19.57
C SER A 89 19.80 -6.92 -20.89
N ASN A 90 19.88 -5.58 -20.86
CA ASN A 90 19.93 -4.73 -22.05
C ASN A 90 21.22 -3.90 -22.13
N LEU A 91 22.31 -4.32 -21.48
CA LEU A 91 23.59 -3.60 -21.49
C LEU A 91 24.20 -3.42 -22.89
N HIS A 92 23.76 -4.21 -23.86
CA HIS A 92 24.18 -4.11 -25.27
C HIS A 92 23.50 -2.94 -26.01
N LEU A 93 22.44 -2.35 -25.46
CA LEU A 93 21.74 -1.22 -26.07
C LEU A 93 22.53 0.08 -25.91
N ASN A 94 22.43 0.95 -26.91
CA ASN A 94 22.88 2.32 -26.78
C ASN A 94 21.98 3.11 -25.80
N LEU A 95 22.50 4.24 -25.32
CA LEU A 95 21.80 5.06 -24.32
C LEU A 95 20.39 5.52 -24.77
N PRO A 96 20.18 6.02 -26.01
CA PRO A 96 18.84 6.37 -26.48
C PRO A 96 17.83 5.21 -26.44
N SER A 97 18.22 4.02 -26.90
CA SER A 97 17.36 2.83 -26.87
C SER A 97 17.03 2.40 -25.43
N MET A 98 18.00 2.49 -24.51
CA MET A 98 17.76 2.22 -23.09
C MET A 98 16.76 3.21 -22.47
N ILE A 99 16.85 4.50 -22.81
CA ILE A 99 15.91 5.53 -22.35
C ILE A 99 14.50 5.26 -22.89
N SER A 100 14.37 4.94 -24.17
CA SER A 100 13.08 4.58 -24.80
C SER A 100 12.43 3.36 -24.14
N LEU A 101 13.23 2.41 -23.65
CA LEU A 101 12.76 1.23 -22.93
C LEU A 101 12.29 1.56 -21.50
N LEU A 102 13.02 2.42 -20.79
CA LEU A 102 12.73 2.78 -19.39
C LEU A 102 11.56 3.75 -19.25
N ASN A 103 11.42 4.70 -20.18
CA ASN A 103 10.45 5.80 -20.08
C ASN A 103 9.00 5.34 -19.89
N PRO A 104 8.46 4.37 -20.64
CA PRO A 104 7.10 3.89 -20.42
C PRO A 104 6.89 3.27 -19.03
N ILE A 105 7.92 2.61 -18.49
CA ILE A 105 7.86 1.93 -17.19
C ILE A 105 7.89 2.93 -16.03
N LEU A 106 8.61 4.04 -16.19
CA LEU A 106 8.70 5.09 -15.17
C LEU A 106 7.51 6.04 -15.18
N ARG A 107 6.86 6.21 -16.35
CA ARG A 107 5.69 7.09 -16.51
C ARG A 107 4.37 6.40 -16.11
N GLY A 108 4.29 5.08 -16.28
CA GLY A 108 3.14 4.28 -15.85
C GLY A 108 3.18 3.98 -14.36
#